data_AF-A0A3N2FUM7-F1
#
_entry.id   AF-A0A3N2FUM7-F1
#
_cell.length_a   1.000
_cell.length_b   1.000
_cell.length_c   1.000
_cell.angle_alpha   90.00
_cell.angle_beta   90.00
_cell.angle_gamma   90.00
#
_symmetry.space_group_name_H-M   'P 1'
#
loop_
_entity.id
_entity.type
_entity.pdbx_description
1 polymer ?
#
loop_
_entity_poly.entity_id
_entity_poly.type
_entity_poly.pdbx_seq_one_letter_code
_entity_poly.pdbx_strand_id
1 'polypeptide(L)'
;MTSTRAIRTWLVVDVLLVIVLLVLVVVVTSGGSPSAHASAPTVTPSTSAPSAATETAAVRLPSGNIACTLSDDGVTCTIASITFDPPAVAGCTGETGHVIVLNDAGVSFTCETGPAPTVAGADVRTLDYGSDVTVGDYTCTSATNGVTCVDGDGKGFRLARAAWTEVG
;
A
#
# COMPACT_ATOMS: atom_id res chain seq x y z
N MET A 1 -47.80 14.05 -17.90
CA MET A 1 -47.89 13.15 -19.09
C MET A 1 -46.49 12.70 -19.43
N THR A 2 -45.94 11.79 -18.63
CA THR A 2 -44.55 11.35 -18.75
C THR A 2 -44.50 10.22 -19.76
N SER A 3 -43.80 10.50 -20.85
CA SER A 3 -43.83 9.79 -22.13
C SER A 3 -43.67 8.27 -21.99
N THR A 4 -44.69 7.52 -22.44
CA THR A 4 -44.72 6.04 -22.56
C THR A 4 -43.49 5.46 -23.29
N ARG A 5 -42.76 6.28 -24.05
CA ARG A 5 -41.50 5.91 -24.70
C ARG A 5 -40.34 5.73 -23.72
N ALA A 6 -40.24 6.54 -22.67
CA ALA A 6 -39.14 6.45 -21.69
C ALA A 6 -39.25 5.19 -20.82
N ILE A 7 -40.47 4.78 -20.46
CA ILE A 7 -40.73 3.57 -19.68
C ILE A 7 -40.41 2.30 -20.50
N ARG A 8 -40.73 2.28 -21.80
CA ARG A 8 -40.38 1.15 -22.68
C ARG A 8 -38.87 1.03 -22.89
N THR A 9 -38.15 2.14 -23.04
CA THR A 9 -36.69 2.08 -23.18
C THR A 9 -36.02 1.57 -21.90
N TRP A 10 -36.50 1.99 -20.72
CA TRP A 10 -36.02 1.46 -19.44
C TRP A 10 -36.28 -0.04 -19.28
N LEU A 11 -37.48 -0.53 -19.65
CA LEU A 11 -37.78 -1.97 -19.60
C LEU A 11 -36.94 -2.79 -20.58
N VAL A 12 -36.65 -2.27 -21.78
CA VAL A 12 -35.80 -2.98 -22.75
C VAL A 12 -34.37 -3.08 -22.26
N VAL A 13 -33.83 -2.03 -21.65
CA VAL A 13 -32.47 -2.04 -21.07
C VAL A 13 -32.38 -3.04 -19.91
N ASP A 14 -33.37 -3.04 -19.01
CA ASP A 14 -33.41 -3.94 -17.87
C ASP A 14 -33.49 -5.42 -18.31
N VAL A 15 -34.36 -5.73 -19.29
CA VAL A 15 -34.47 -7.07 -19.88
C VAL A 15 -33.17 -7.49 -20.57
N LEU A 16 -32.49 -6.60 -21.29
CA LEU A 16 -31.19 -6.88 -21.92
C LEU A 16 -30.12 -7.19 -20.87
N LEU A 17 -30.09 -6.44 -19.76
CA LEU A 17 -29.13 -6.62 -18.68
C LEU A 17 -29.35 -7.97 -17.96
N VAL A 18 -30.61 -8.35 -17.72
CA VAL A 18 -30.96 -9.66 -17.14
C VAL A 18 -30.59 -10.81 -18.08
N ILE A 19 -30.85 -10.69 -19.39
CA ILE A 19 -30.47 -11.73 -20.36
C ILE A 19 -28.95 -11.91 -20.42
N VAL A 20 -28.17 -10.83 -20.43
CA VAL A 20 -26.70 -10.88 -20.43
C VAL A 20 -26.17 -11.54 -19.15
N LEU A 21 -26.75 -11.21 -17.99
CA LEU A 21 -26.41 -11.83 -16.71
C LEU A 21 -26.68 -13.34 -16.73
N LEU A 22 -27.85 -13.76 -17.24
CA LEU A 22 -28.22 -15.17 -17.35
C LEU A 22 -27.27 -15.95 -18.27
N VAL A 23 -26.85 -15.36 -19.40
CA VAL A 23 -25.87 -15.99 -20.31
C VAL A 23 -24.50 -16.13 -19.64
N LEU A 24 -24.04 -15.10 -18.91
CA LEU A 24 -22.78 -15.17 -18.14
C LEU A 24 -22.81 -16.27 -17.08
N VAL A 25 -23.91 -16.41 -16.34
CA VAL A 25 -24.07 -17.48 -15.34
C VAL A 25 -24.01 -18.85 -15.99
N VAL A 26 -24.71 -19.05 -17.12
CA VAL A 26 -24.68 -20.34 -17.86
C VAL A 26 -23.27 -20.69 -18.33
N VAL A 27 -22.49 -19.73 -18.83
CA VAL A 27 -21.10 -19.95 -19.27
C VAL A 27 -20.21 -20.37 -18.09
N VAL A 28 -20.38 -19.77 -16.92
CA VAL A 28 -19.60 -20.10 -15.72
C VAL A 28 -19.99 -21.46 -15.13
N THR A 29 -21.26 -21.87 -15.24
CA THR A 29 -21.74 -23.15 -14.68
C THR A 29 -21.56 -24.36 -15.61
N SER A 30 -21.24 -24.15 -16.89
CA SER A 30 -21.09 -25.23 -17.90
C SER A 30 -19.67 -25.79 -18.02
N GLY A 31 -18.72 -25.33 -17.19
CA GLY A 31 -17.30 -25.71 -17.24
C GLY A 31 -16.88 -26.88 -16.34
N GLY A 32 -17.77 -27.81 -15.98
CA GLY A 32 -17.41 -29.09 -15.35
C GLY A 32 -17.35 -30.22 -16.39
N SER A 33 -16.50 -31.26 -16.34
CA SER A 33 -15.79 -31.91 -15.22
C SER A 33 -14.75 -32.92 -15.80
N PRO A 34 -14.44 -34.09 -15.19
CA PRO A 34 -13.18 -34.43 -14.51
C PRO A 34 -12.39 -35.59 -15.17
N SER A 35 -11.23 -35.92 -14.58
CA SER A 35 -10.42 -37.17 -14.67
C SER A 35 -9.01 -36.92 -15.22
N ALA A 36 -7.95 -37.61 -14.83
CA ALA A 36 -7.56 -38.39 -13.67
C ALA A 36 -6.05 -38.66 -13.87
N HIS A 37 -5.27 -38.61 -12.80
CA HIS A 37 -3.96 -39.25 -12.56
C HIS A 37 -3.01 -39.55 -13.75
N ALA A 38 -1.87 -38.84 -13.81
CA ALA A 38 -0.58 -39.37 -14.28
C ALA A 38 0.60 -38.54 -13.74
N SER A 39 1.34 -39.13 -12.80
CA SER A 39 2.78 -39.00 -12.50
C SER A 39 3.48 -37.62 -12.54
N ALA A 40 3.89 -37.16 -11.34
CA ALA A 40 5.18 -36.56 -10.92
C ALA A 40 5.95 -35.58 -11.86
N PRO A 41 6.60 -34.51 -11.34
CA PRO A 41 7.16 -34.42 -10.00
C PRO A 41 6.41 -33.45 -9.08
N THR A 42 6.51 -33.74 -7.78
CA THR A 42 6.33 -32.79 -6.70
C THR A 42 7.11 -31.52 -7.02
N VAL A 43 6.45 -30.50 -7.55
CA VAL A 43 6.93 -29.13 -7.38
C VAL A 43 6.72 -28.88 -5.90
N THR A 44 7.78 -29.06 -5.12
CA THR A 44 7.90 -28.49 -3.80
C THR A 44 7.31 -27.09 -3.90
N PRO A 45 6.35 -26.68 -3.05
CA PRO A 45 6.19 -25.26 -2.87
C PRO A 45 7.57 -24.78 -2.49
N SER A 46 8.18 -23.95 -3.33
CA SER A 46 9.20 -23.04 -2.85
C SER A 46 8.47 -22.12 -1.88
N THR A 47 8.18 -22.63 -0.68
CA THR A 47 8.44 -21.89 0.54
C THR A 47 9.88 -21.46 0.38
N SER A 48 10.05 -20.29 -0.23
CA SER A 48 11.15 -19.43 0.12
C SER A 48 10.95 -19.19 1.61
N ALA A 49 11.52 -20.07 2.43
CA ALA A 49 11.71 -19.81 3.83
C ALA A 49 12.37 -18.42 3.88
N PRO A 50 11.82 -17.45 4.64
CA PRO A 50 12.56 -16.23 4.87
C PRO A 50 13.88 -16.67 5.48
N SER A 51 14.95 -16.46 4.72
CA SER A 51 16.29 -16.55 5.26
C SER A 51 16.28 -15.53 6.40
N ALA A 52 16.58 -15.97 7.62
CA ALA A 52 16.84 -15.09 8.76
C ALA A 52 18.11 -14.28 8.48
N ALA A 53 18.04 -13.41 7.47
CA ALA A 53 18.74 -12.16 7.43
C ALA A 53 18.08 -11.28 8.51
N THR A 54 18.84 -10.38 9.13
CA THR A 54 18.24 -9.21 9.79
C THR A 54 17.17 -8.67 8.86
N GLU A 55 15.90 -8.85 9.22
CA GLU A 55 14.82 -8.62 8.27
C GLU A 55 14.79 -7.11 8.06
N THR A 56 15.18 -6.67 6.87
CA THR A 56 15.09 -5.28 6.48
C THR A 56 14.26 -5.23 5.22
N ALA A 57 13.18 -4.46 5.26
CA ALA A 57 12.29 -4.29 4.13
C ALA A 57 12.35 -2.85 3.64
N ALA A 58 12.80 -2.67 2.39
CA ALA A 58 12.68 -1.40 1.68
C ALA A 58 11.48 -1.48 0.73
N VAL A 59 10.50 -0.59 0.94
CA VAL A 59 9.30 -0.51 0.11
C VAL A 59 9.06 0.92 -0.35
N ARG A 60 8.43 1.07 -1.51
CA ARG A 60 7.89 2.35 -1.98
C ARG A 60 6.39 2.27 -2.18
N LEU A 61 5.71 3.39 -2.00
CA LEU A 61 4.29 3.47 -2.36
C LEU A 61 4.12 3.50 -3.89
N PRO A 62 2.93 3.14 -4.41
CA PRO A 62 2.67 3.11 -5.85
C PRO A 62 2.80 4.49 -6.52
N SER A 63 2.61 5.57 -5.75
CA SER A 63 2.86 6.95 -6.22
C SER A 63 4.34 7.29 -6.42
N GLY A 64 5.25 6.48 -5.87
CA GLY A 64 6.70 6.72 -5.85
C GLY A 64 7.15 7.87 -4.93
N ASN A 65 6.22 8.71 -4.47
CA ASN A 65 6.54 9.90 -3.67
C ASN A 65 7.07 9.56 -2.28
N ILE A 66 6.73 8.37 -1.76
CA ILE A 66 7.11 7.92 -0.42
C ILE A 66 7.82 6.57 -0.53
N ALA A 67 8.94 6.42 0.17
CA ALA A 67 9.59 5.15 0.41
C ALA A 67 9.89 4.98 1.90
N CYS A 68 9.86 3.74 2.37
CA CYS A 68 10.09 3.39 3.74
C CYS A 68 11.06 2.21 3.82
N THR A 69 11.97 2.30 4.78
CA THR A 69 12.84 1.20 5.18
C THR A 69 12.42 0.81 6.59
N LEU A 70 12.04 -0.46 6.76
CA LEU A 70 11.73 -1.07 8.05
C LEU A 70 12.87 -2.01 8.43
N SER A 71 13.18 -2.04 9.72
CA SER A 71 14.15 -2.91 10.38
C SER A 71 13.67 -3.17 11.82
N ASP A 72 14.31 -4.09 12.53
CA ASP A 72 14.02 -4.34 13.95
C ASP A 72 14.21 -3.09 14.84
N ASP A 73 15.04 -2.13 14.42
CA ASP A 73 15.29 -0.88 15.16
C ASP A 73 14.23 0.22 14.91
N GLY A 74 13.36 0.06 13.93
CA GLY A 74 12.38 1.08 13.56
C GLY A 74 12.10 1.21 12.07
N VAL A 75 11.32 2.26 11.76
CA VAL A 75 10.91 2.64 10.42
C VAL A 75 11.48 4.00 10.09
N THR A 76 12.11 4.13 8.92
CA THR A 76 12.44 5.43 8.33
C THR A 76 11.70 5.58 7.02
N CYS A 77 10.82 6.58 6.92
CA CYS A 77 10.15 6.93 5.67
C CYS A 77 10.68 8.26 5.13
N THR A 78 10.96 8.28 3.84
CA THR A 78 11.33 9.48 3.09
C THR A 78 10.20 9.88 2.15
N ILE A 79 9.99 11.19 1.99
CA ILE A 79 8.99 11.74 1.09
C ILE A 79 9.62 12.79 0.18
N ALA A 80 9.52 12.56 -1.14
CA ALA A 80 10.20 13.39 -2.12
C ALA A 80 9.57 14.79 -2.27
N SER A 81 8.24 14.87 -2.15
CA SER A 81 7.51 16.13 -2.27
C SER A 81 6.41 16.21 -1.23
N ILE A 82 6.42 17.32 -0.49
CA ILE A 82 5.45 17.67 0.55
C ILE A 82 4.73 18.98 0.16
N THR A 83 3.51 19.13 0.66
CA THR A 83 2.73 20.39 0.58
C THR A 83 2.17 20.80 1.93
N PHE A 84 2.47 20.05 2.99
CA PHE A 84 2.19 20.44 4.37
C PHE A 84 3.28 21.37 4.89
N ASP A 85 2.99 22.08 5.98
CA ASP A 85 3.96 22.91 6.69
C ASP A 85 4.99 22.02 7.41
N PRO A 86 6.29 22.10 7.07
CA PRO A 86 7.32 21.26 7.66
C PRO A 86 7.42 21.49 9.18
N PRO A 87 7.43 20.42 10.00
CA PRO A 87 7.57 20.56 11.44
C PRO A 87 8.95 21.10 11.81
N ALA A 88 8.97 22.09 12.70
CA ALA A 88 10.20 22.69 13.18
C ALA A 88 10.98 21.70 14.07
N VAL A 89 12.21 21.37 13.67
CA VAL A 89 13.15 20.58 14.46
C VAL A 89 14.11 21.52 15.18
N ALA A 90 14.22 21.41 16.51
CA ALA A 90 15.05 22.29 17.32
C ALA A 90 16.52 22.25 16.88
N GLY A 91 17.11 23.41 16.61
CA GLY A 91 18.50 23.53 16.16
C GLY A 91 18.73 23.17 14.69
N CYS A 92 17.67 22.88 13.93
CA CYS A 92 17.79 22.62 12.51
C CYS A 92 17.93 23.93 11.70
N THR A 93 19.02 24.04 10.94
CA THR A 93 19.26 25.13 10.00
C THR A 93 19.00 24.73 8.54
N GLY A 94 18.69 23.45 8.31
CA GLY A 94 18.39 22.87 7.00
C GLY A 94 16.89 22.68 6.75
N GLU A 95 16.56 21.75 5.87
CA GLU A 95 15.18 21.40 5.53
C GLU A 95 14.64 20.33 6.50
N THR A 96 13.33 20.30 6.69
CA THR A 96 12.64 19.33 7.58
C THR A 96 11.39 18.80 6.87
N GLY A 97 10.74 17.80 7.45
CA GLY A 97 9.49 17.25 6.90
C GLY A 97 9.66 16.16 5.84
N HIS A 98 10.87 15.98 5.30
CA HIS A 98 11.14 14.99 4.24
C HIS A 98 11.49 13.60 4.75
N VAL A 99 11.96 13.50 5.99
CA VAL A 99 12.36 12.24 6.61
C VAL A 99 11.70 12.15 7.97
N ILE A 100 10.92 11.10 8.17
CA ILE A 100 10.24 10.78 9.42
C ILE A 100 10.70 9.40 9.90
N VAL A 101 10.96 9.30 11.19
CA VAL A 101 11.43 8.10 11.86
C VAL A 101 10.43 7.70 12.93
N LEU A 102 10.16 6.40 13.03
CA LEU A 102 9.49 5.75 14.14
C LEU A 102 10.44 4.73 14.75
N ASN A 103 10.72 4.86 16.05
CA ASN A 103 11.48 3.90 16.83
C ASN A 103 10.96 3.89 18.29
N ASP A 104 11.67 3.24 19.21
CA ASP A 104 11.33 3.16 20.63
C ASP A 104 11.17 4.54 21.32
N ALA A 105 11.86 5.58 20.85
CA ALA A 105 11.71 6.94 21.35
C ALA A 105 10.46 7.67 20.81
N GLY A 106 9.73 7.06 19.87
CA GLY A 106 8.53 7.59 19.24
C GLY A 106 8.76 8.12 17.83
N VAL A 107 7.90 9.05 17.40
CA VAL A 107 7.92 9.65 16.07
C VAL A 107 8.79 10.91 16.09
N SER A 108 9.66 11.07 15.10
CA SER A 108 10.48 12.28 14.96
C SER A 108 10.83 12.59 13.52
N PHE A 109 11.02 13.87 13.22
CA PHE A 109 11.53 14.32 11.92
C PHE A 109 13.03 14.56 11.98
N THR A 110 13.72 14.21 10.90
CA THR A 110 15.16 14.48 10.76
C THR A 110 15.38 15.87 10.19
N CYS A 111 16.45 16.52 10.66
CA CYS A 111 16.98 17.73 10.06
C CYS A 111 17.86 17.37 8.86
N GLU A 112 17.40 17.70 7.66
CA GLU A 112 18.10 17.43 6.41
C GLU A 112 19.05 18.60 6.10
N THR A 113 20.34 18.33 5.95
CA THR A 113 21.34 19.33 5.51
C THR A 113 21.53 19.32 3.98
N GLY A 114 20.93 18.35 3.29
CA GLY A 114 21.01 18.16 1.85
C GLY A 114 19.71 18.54 1.12
N PRO A 115 19.66 18.38 -0.22
CA PRO A 115 18.43 18.56 -0.98
C PRO A 115 17.38 17.51 -0.56
N ALA A 116 16.11 17.85 -0.75
CA ALA A 116 15.00 16.91 -0.58
C ALA A 116 15.28 15.57 -1.30
N PRO A 117 14.88 14.43 -0.71
CA PRO A 117 15.06 13.12 -1.31
C PRO A 117 14.34 13.05 -2.66
N THR A 118 14.90 12.30 -3.61
CA THR A 118 14.23 12.07 -4.89
C THR A 118 13.16 10.98 -4.76
N VAL A 119 12.25 10.95 -5.73
CA VAL A 119 11.27 9.87 -5.89
C VAL A 119 12.01 8.52 -5.91
N ALA A 120 11.46 7.53 -5.21
CA ALA A 120 12.09 6.22 -5.08
C ALA A 120 12.16 5.49 -6.45
N GLY A 121 13.32 4.91 -6.72
CA GLY A 121 13.62 4.20 -7.97
C GLY A 121 12.69 3.01 -8.23
N ALA A 122 12.58 2.62 -9.51
CA ALA A 122 11.76 1.48 -9.96
C ALA A 122 12.26 0.12 -9.49
N ASP A 123 13.51 0.08 -9.04
CA ASP A 123 14.22 -1.03 -8.43
C ASP A 123 13.75 -1.33 -6.99
N VAL A 124 13.11 -0.38 -6.30
CA VAL A 124 12.55 -0.61 -4.96
C VAL A 124 11.22 -1.34 -5.06
N ARG A 125 11.03 -2.37 -4.24
CA ARG A 125 9.77 -3.12 -4.14
C ARG A 125 8.60 -2.16 -3.91
N THR A 126 7.57 -2.27 -4.74
CA THR A 126 6.36 -1.47 -4.58
C THR A 126 5.40 -2.16 -3.61
N LEU A 127 4.87 -1.41 -2.65
CA LEU A 127 3.83 -1.87 -1.73
C LEU A 127 2.48 -1.37 -2.23
N ASP A 128 1.72 -2.26 -2.86
CA ASP A 128 0.42 -1.94 -3.44
C ASP A 128 -0.54 -1.33 -2.42
N TYR A 129 -1.46 -0.48 -2.89
CA TYR A 129 -2.46 0.12 -2.01
C TYR A 129 -3.32 -0.97 -1.35
N GLY A 130 -3.56 -0.81 -0.05
CA GLY A 130 -4.24 -1.79 0.78
C GLY A 130 -3.35 -2.93 1.25
N SER A 131 -2.08 -2.97 0.86
CA SER A 131 -1.11 -3.95 1.36
C SER A 131 -0.30 -3.38 2.52
N ASP A 132 0.16 -4.28 3.38
CA ASP A 132 1.04 -4.00 4.50
C ASP A 132 2.37 -4.76 4.37
N VAL A 133 3.37 -4.25 5.09
CA VAL A 133 4.65 -4.90 5.32
C VAL A 133 4.97 -4.80 6.80
N THR A 134 5.42 -5.91 7.39
CA THR A 134 5.79 -6.00 8.80
C THR A 134 7.22 -6.50 8.91
N VAL A 135 7.98 -5.87 9.79
CA VAL A 135 9.36 -6.25 10.17
C VAL A 135 9.50 -6.00 11.66
N GLY A 136 9.85 -7.02 12.43
CA GLY A 136 9.85 -6.94 13.90
C GLY A 136 8.46 -6.51 14.42
N ASP A 137 8.45 -5.52 15.30
CA ASP A 137 7.22 -4.93 15.87
C ASP A 137 6.61 -3.84 14.99
N TYR A 138 7.24 -3.47 13.87
CA TYR A 138 6.80 -2.36 13.04
C TYR A 138 6.01 -2.82 11.83
N THR A 139 4.86 -2.20 11.60
CA THR A 139 3.99 -2.47 10.45
C THR A 139 3.68 -1.20 9.69
N CYS A 140 3.92 -1.19 8.38
CA CYS A 140 3.58 -0.10 7.49
C CYS A 140 2.51 -0.54 6.49
N THR A 141 1.39 0.18 6.46
CA THR A 141 0.27 -0.01 5.54
C THR A 141 0.26 1.07 4.47
N SER A 142 0.22 0.65 3.20
CA SER A 142 0.07 1.54 2.05
C SER A 142 -1.41 1.85 1.80
N ALA A 143 -1.78 3.12 1.72
CA ALA A 143 -3.12 3.55 1.35
C ALA A 143 -3.06 4.62 0.25
N THR A 144 -4.18 4.83 -0.44
CA THR A 144 -4.32 5.89 -1.47
C THR A 144 -4.05 7.29 -0.90
N ASN A 145 -4.19 7.42 0.41
CA ASN A 145 -4.10 8.67 1.15
C ASN A 145 -2.76 8.81 1.89
N GLY A 146 -1.74 8.00 1.57
CA GLY A 146 -0.45 7.97 2.25
C GLY A 146 -0.13 6.63 2.91
N VAL A 147 1.01 6.58 3.61
CA VAL A 147 1.43 5.42 4.39
C VAL A 147 1.08 5.63 5.85
N THR A 148 0.72 4.55 6.55
CA THR A 148 0.58 4.55 8.01
C THR A 148 1.53 3.51 8.57
N CYS A 149 2.44 3.92 9.43
CA CYS A 149 3.40 3.04 10.09
C CYS A 149 3.16 3.08 11.59
N VAL A 150 3.06 1.90 12.20
CA VAL A 150 2.82 1.72 13.64
C VAL A 150 3.77 0.70 14.22
N ASP A 151 4.10 0.83 15.50
CA ASP A 151 4.79 -0.18 16.30
C ASP A 151 3.79 -1.20 16.90
N GLY A 152 4.30 -2.15 17.68
CA GLY A 152 3.51 -3.23 18.31
C GLY A 152 2.45 -2.74 19.31
N ASP A 153 2.64 -1.56 19.91
CA ASP A 153 1.69 -0.87 20.78
C ASP A 153 0.67 0.00 20.01
N GLY A 154 0.80 0.07 18.68
CA GLY A 154 -0.09 0.84 17.81
C GLY A 154 0.21 2.33 17.75
N LYS A 155 1.36 2.78 18.28
CA LYS A 155 1.81 4.17 18.14
C LYS A 155 2.59 4.33 16.84
N GLY A 156 2.63 5.54 16.31
CA GLY A 156 3.36 5.80 15.09
C GLY A 156 2.83 7.00 14.34
N PHE A 157 2.85 6.92 13.02
CA PHE A 157 2.50 8.06 12.18
C PHE A 157 1.74 7.65 10.93
N ARG A 158 0.99 8.62 10.42
CA ARG A 158 0.48 8.63 9.06
C ARG A 158 1.17 9.74 8.28
N LEU A 159 1.72 9.41 7.12
CA LEU A 159 2.44 10.33 6.25
C LEU A 159 1.81 10.35 4.85
N ALA A 160 1.48 11.55 4.38
CA ALA A 160 1.00 11.82 3.05
C ALA A 160 1.62 13.11 2.51
N ARG A 161 1.55 13.32 1.18
CA ARG A 161 2.02 14.56 0.57
C ARG A 161 1.41 15.81 1.19
N ALA A 162 0.11 15.76 1.52
CA ALA A 162 -0.65 16.91 1.97
C ALA A 162 -0.71 17.08 3.49
N ALA A 163 -0.37 16.05 4.27
CA ALA A 163 -0.47 16.08 5.72
C ALA A 163 0.33 14.94 6.35
N TRP A 164 0.73 15.15 7.60
CA TRP A 164 1.22 14.10 8.49
C TRP A 164 0.49 14.20 9.83
N THR A 165 0.33 13.09 10.53
CA THR A 165 -0.26 13.03 11.88
C THR A 165 0.35 11.89 12.68
N GLU A 166 0.51 12.08 13.98
CA GLU A 166 0.79 10.98 14.92
C GLU A 166 -0.46 10.10 15.08
N VAL A 167 -0.22 8.83 15.40
CA VAL A 167 -1.23 7.79 15.66
C VAL A 167 -0.84 7.13 16.99
N GLY A 168 -1.80 6.84 17.87
CA GLY A 168 -1.56 6.16 19.15
C GLY A 168 -1.95 6.96 20.38
#